data_AF-A0A453L5Z0-F1
#
_entry.id   AF-A0A453L5Z0-F1
#
_cell.length_a   1.000
_cell.length_b   1.000
_cell.length_c   1.000
_cell.angle_alpha   90.00
_cell.angle_beta   90.00
_cell.angle_gamma   90.00
#
_symmetry.space_group_name_H-M   'P 1'
#
loop_
_entity.id
_entity.type
_entity.pdbx_description
1 polymer ?
#
loop_
_entity_poly.entity_id
_entity_poly.type
_entity_poly.pdbx_seq_one_letter_code
_entity_poly.pdbx_strand_id
1 'polypeptide(L)'
;MACEGVFHIASPVLGKSDSNCKEATLGPAINGTLNVLRSCKKSPFLKRVVLTSSSSAVRIRDETQQPELLWDETTWSSVPLCEKLQLWYALAKVFAEKAALDFAKENNIDLVTVLPSFVIGPSLSHELCTTASDILGLLQGM
;
A
#
# COMPACT_ATOMS: atom_id res chain seq x y z
N MET A 1 13.21 21.53 -14.55
CA MET A 1 13.59 20.11 -14.41
C MET A 1 12.33 19.28 -14.60
N ALA A 2 12.33 18.35 -15.54
CA ALA A 2 11.17 17.51 -15.82
C ALA A 2 11.51 16.06 -15.44
N CYS A 3 10.65 15.42 -14.66
CA CYS A 3 10.82 14.01 -14.29
C CYS A 3 10.11 13.12 -15.30
N GLU A 4 10.84 12.15 -15.85
CA GLU A 4 10.29 11.12 -16.74
C GLU A 4 9.67 9.94 -15.96
N GLY A 5 10.10 9.73 -14.72
CA GLY A 5 9.59 8.68 -13.85
C GLY A 5 9.28 9.22 -12.46
N VAL A 6 8.24 8.68 -11.83
CA VAL A 6 7.86 9.01 -10.44
C VAL A 6 7.70 7.74 -9.63
N PHE A 7 8.44 7.62 -8.54
CA PHE A 7 8.29 6.55 -7.56
C PHE A 7 7.49 7.09 -6.37
N HIS A 8 6.21 6.71 -6.29
CA HIS A 8 5.37 7.06 -5.17
C HIS A 8 5.49 6.01 -4.07
N ILE A 9 6.40 6.27 -3.13
CA ILE A 9 6.70 5.37 -2.00
C ILE A 9 6.06 5.87 -0.69
N ALA A 10 5.86 7.18 -0.58
CA ALA A 10 5.33 7.82 0.63
C ALA A 10 3.89 7.38 0.92
N SER A 11 3.66 6.79 2.08
CA SER A 11 2.34 6.34 2.53
C SER A 11 2.34 6.24 4.06
N PRO A 12 1.23 6.54 4.77
CA PRO A 12 1.16 6.35 6.20
C PRO A 12 1.40 4.89 6.59
N VAL A 13 2.26 4.68 7.58
CA VAL A 13 2.49 3.38 8.23
C VAL A 13 2.29 3.61 9.73
N LEU A 14 1.06 3.43 10.22
CA LEU A 14 0.77 3.57 11.65
C LEU A 14 0.96 2.23 12.37
N GLY A 15 1.62 2.29 13.52
CA GLY A 15 1.77 1.16 14.44
C GLY A 15 0.48 0.84 15.20
N LYS A 16 0.41 -0.36 15.76
CA LYS A 16 -0.69 -0.84 16.62
C LYS A 16 -0.82 0.07 17.85
N SER A 17 -1.71 1.08 17.88
CA SER A 17 -2.34 1.58 19.13
C SER A 17 -3.12 2.91 19.05
N ASP A 18 -3.20 3.63 17.93
CA ASP A 18 -3.98 4.88 17.94
C ASP A 18 -5.49 4.64 17.74
N SER A 19 -6.30 5.12 18.69
CA SER A 19 -7.77 5.09 18.64
C SER A 19 -8.35 5.79 17.39
N ASN A 20 -7.56 6.64 16.71
CA ASN A 20 -7.90 7.33 15.46
C ASN A 20 -7.23 6.72 14.20
N CYS A 21 -6.68 5.50 14.29
CA CYS A 21 -5.89 4.87 13.22
C CYS A 21 -6.62 4.81 11.86
N LYS A 22 -7.96 4.68 11.85
CA LYS A 22 -8.75 4.69 10.61
C LYS A 22 -8.63 6.03 9.85
N GLU A 23 -8.92 7.14 10.51
CA GLU A 23 -8.89 8.48 9.87
C GLU A 23 -7.47 8.88 9.50
N ALA A 24 -6.51 8.58 10.38
CA ALA A 24 -5.11 8.93 10.17
C ALA A 24 -4.41 8.09 9.06
N THR A 25 -4.97 6.93 8.68
CA THR A 25 -4.38 6.07 7.63
C THR A 25 -5.15 6.15 6.31
N LEU A 26 -6.48 5.99 6.33
CA LEU A 26 -7.27 5.71 5.13
C LEU A 26 -7.34 6.93 4.20
N GLY A 27 -7.81 8.06 4.73
CA GLY A 27 -7.94 9.31 3.96
C GLY A 27 -6.60 9.81 3.43
N PRO A 28 -5.55 9.92 4.28
CA PRO A 28 -4.23 10.35 3.83
C PRO A 28 -3.60 9.42 2.78
N ALA A 29 -3.77 8.10 2.87
CA ALA A 29 -3.24 7.17 1.87
C ALA A 29 -3.88 7.38 0.49
N ILE A 30 -5.22 7.46 0.44
CA ILE A 30 -5.98 7.64 -0.81
C ILE A 30 -5.69 9.04 -1.39
N ASN A 31 -5.84 10.08 -0.58
CA ASN A 31 -5.68 11.46 -1.02
C ASN A 31 -4.23 11.78 -1.41
N GLY A 32 -3.25 11.25 -0.67
CA GLY A 32 -1.82 11.39 -1.00
C GLY A 32 -1.50 10.77 -2.36
N THR A 33 -2.00 9.55 -2.59
CA THR A 33 -1.82 8.84 -3.87
C THR A 33 -2.44 9.62 -5.03
N LEU A 34 -3.69 10.05 -4.90
CA LEU A 34 -4.36 10.85 -5.94
C LEU A 34 -3.70 12.21 -6.14
N ASN A 35 -3.17 12.84 -5.09
CA ASN A 35 -2.47 14.11 -5.20
C ASN A 35 -1.19 14.00 -6.06
N VAL A 36 -0.41 12.93 -5.86
CA VAL A 36 0.76 12.64 -6.69
C VAL A 36 0.34 12.40 -8.14
N LEU A 37 -0.67 11.54 -8.38
CA LEU A 37 -1.11 11.24 -9.74
C LEU A 37 -1.70 12.46 -10.48
N ARG A 38 -2.43 13.33 -9.78
CA ARG A 38 -2.90 14.62 -10.33
C ARG A 38 -1.75 15.55 -10.69
N SER A 39 -0.62 15.48 -9.99
CA SER A 39 0.59 16.24 -10.31
C SER A 39 1.29 15.64 -11.52
N CYS A 40 1.42 14.31 -11.56
CA CYS A 40 1.94 13.54 -12.69
C CYS A 40 1.19 13.84 -13.99
N LYS A 41 -0.15 13.87 -13.95
CA LYS A 41 -1.01 14.21 -15.10
C LYS A 41 -0.67 15.54 -15.78
N LYS A 42 -0.17 16.52 -15.02
CA LYS A 42 0.17 17.86 -15.54
C LYS A 42 1.53 17.88 -16.26
N SER A 43 2.35 16.84 -16.13
CA SER A 43 3.69 16.76 -16.72
C SER A 43 3.66 16.09 -18.09
N PRO A 44 3.99 16.79 -19.18
CA PRO A 44 4.06 16.19 -20.51
C PRO A 44 5.28 15.26 -20.70
N PHE A 45 6.23 15.28 -19.75
CA PHE A 45 7.46 14.49 -19.81
C PHE A 45 7.35 13.14 -19.11
N LEU A 46 6.26 12.91 -18.37
CA LEU A 46 6.06 11.70 -17.60
C LEU A 46 5.93 10.49 -18.54
N LYS A 47 6.73 9.46 -18.28
CA LYS A 47 6.66 8.17 -18.97
C LYS A 47 6.03 7.08 -18.12
N ARG A 48 6.33 7.02 -16.81
CA ARG A 48 5.78 5.99 -15.92
C ARG A 48 5.72 6.44 -14.46
N VAL A 49 4.70 5.97 -13.76
CA VAL A 49 4.61 6.02 -12.29
C VAL A 49 4.78 4.62 -11.73
N VAL A 50 5.60 4.46 -10.70
CA VAL A 50 5.69 3.24 -9.89
C VAL A 50 5.11 3.54 -8.53
N LEU A 51 4.04 2.85 -8.16
CA LEU A 51 3.40 2.96 -6.86
C LEU A 51 3.83 1.81 -5.95
N THR A 52 4.35 2.14 -4.77
CA THR A 52 4.58 1.14 -3.72
C THR A 52 3.27 0.88 -2.97
N SER A 53 2.60 -0.19 -3.36
CA SER A 53 1.48 -0.76 -2.62
C SER A 53 2.00 -1.68 -1.52
N SER A 54 1.32 -2.80 -1.24
CA SER A 54 1.67 -3.74 -0.18
C SER A 54 0.99 -5.09 -0.41
N SER A 55 1.63 -6.18 0.01
CA SER A 55 0.97 -7.49 0.06
C SER A 55 -0.30 -7.47 0.93
N SER A 56 -0.43 -6.54 1.88
CA SER A 56 -1.67 -6.31 2.64
C SER A 56 -2.86 -5.86 1.79
N ALA A 57 -2.64 -5.41 0.55
CA ALA A 57 -3.72 -5.13 -0.40
C ALA A 57 -4.32 -6.41 -0.99
N VAL A 58 -3.61 -7.54 -0.93
CA VAL A 58 -4.04 -8.80 -1.55
C VAL A 58 -4.24 -9.94 -0.54
N ARG A 59 -3.45 -10.01 0.54
CA ARG A 59 -3.34 -11.21 1.39
C ARG A 59 -4.44 -11.47 2.43
N ILE A 60 -5.40 -10.57 2.64
CA ILE A 60 -6.42 -10.72 3.69
C ILE A 60 -7.69 -11.33 3.10
N ARG A 61 -7.95 -12.61 3.36
CA ARG A 61 -9.14 -13.31 2.87
C ARG A 61 -9.69 -14.27 3.92
N ASP A 62 -10.93 -14.69 3.74
CA ASP A 62 -11.49 -15.81 4.49
C ASP A 62 -11.09 -17.11 3.79
N GLU A 63 -10.02 -17.75 4.29
CA GLU A 63 -9.50 -19.00 3.72
C GLU A 63 -10.49 -20.15 3.82
N THR A 64 -11.45 -20.09 4.75
CA THR A 64 -12.50 -21.12 4.86
C THR A 64 -13.48 -21.06 3.68
N GLN A 65 -13.59 -19.90 3.02
CA GLN A 65 -14.47 -19.70 1.87
C GLN A 65 -13.76 -19.90 0.53
N GLN A 66 -12.42 -19.79 0.50
CA GLN A 66 -11.62 -19.80 -0.73
C GLN A 66 -10.29 -20.57 -0.59
N PRO A 67 -10.33 -21.88 -0.22
CA PRO A 67 -9.12 -22.65 0.07
C PRO A 67 -8.23 -22.89 -1.17
N GLU A 68 -8.81 -22.92 -2.37
CA GLU A 68 -8.10 -23.20 -3.63
C GLU A 68 -7.66 -21.93 -4.38
N LEU A 69 -7.92 -20.74 -3.85
CA LEU A 69 -7.58 -19.51 -4.55
C LEU A 69 -6.06 -19.32 -4.60
N LEU A 70 -5.50 -19.40 -5.81
CA LEU A 70 -4.12 -19.03 -6.09
C LEU A 70 -3.95 -17.52 -5.92
N TRP A 71 -2.83 -17.11 -5.33
CA TRP A 71 -2.49 -15.70 -5.20
C TRP A 71 -1.92 -15.21 -6.53
N ASP A 72 -2.63 -14.30 -7.18
CA ASP A 72 -2.18 -13.60 -8.39
C ASP A 72 -2.54 -12.10 -8.32
N GLU A 73 -2.15 -11.36 -9.35
CA GLU A 73 -2.37 -9.91 -9.47
C GLU A 73 -3.84 -9.52 -9.68
N THR A 74 -4.76 -10.49 -9.80
CA THR A 74 -6.21 -10.24 -9.88
C THR A 74 -6.90 -10.26 -8.51
N THR A 75 -6.18 -10.75 -7.49
CA THR A 75 -6.71 -10.93 -6.14
C THR A 75 -6.70 -9.63 -5.34
N TRP A 76 -7.70 -9.45 -4.46
CA TRP A 76 -7.77 -8.33 -3.52
C TRP A 76 -8.11 -8.81 -2.12
N SER A 77 -7.61 -8.09 -1.12
CA SER A 77 -8.00 -8.28 0.27
C SER A 77 -9.48 -7.96 0.48
N SER A 78 -10.14 -8.78 1.29
CA SER A 78 -11.54 -8.67 1.67
C SER A 78 -11.76 -7.41 2.53
N VAL A 79 -12.40 -6.41 1.93
CA VAL A 79 -12.81 -5.18 2.63
C VAL A 79 -13.66 -5.50 3.87
N PRO A 80 -14.71 -6.35 3.81
CA PRO A 80 -15.50 -6.68 4.98
C PRO A 80 -14.69 -7.32 6.12
N LEU A 81 -13.73 -8.20 5.79
CA LEU A 81 -12.91 -8.85 6.79
C LEU A 81 -11.93 -7.86 7.42
N CYS A 82 -11.31 -6.99 6.62
CA CYS A 82 -10.44 -5.95 7.14
C CYS A 82 -11.19 -4.95 8.03
N GLU A 83 -12.43 -4.60 7.71
CA GLU A 83 -13.26 -3.74 8.57
C GLU A 83 -13.62 -4.45 9.89
N LYS A 84 -14.07 -5.70 9.81
CA LYS A 84 -14.42 -6.53 10.99
C LYS A 84 -13.24 -6.68 11.95
N LEU A 85 -12.04 -6.89 11.41
CA LEU A 85 -10.80 -7.07 12.17
C LEU A 85 -10.05 -5.75 12.43
N GLN A 86 -10.62 -4.61 12.03
CA GLN A 86 -10.03 -3.28 12.19
C GLN A 86 -8.61 -3.17 11.60
N LEU A 87 -8.36 -3.84 10.47
CA LEU A 87 -7.10 -3.83 9.73
C LEU A 87 -7.02 -2.59 8.83
N TRP A 88 -6.97 -1.41 9.44
CA TRP A 88 -7.04 -0.12 8.74
C TRP A 88 -5.92 0.10 7.72
N TYR A 89 -4.71 -0.37 8.01
CA TYR A 89 -3.59 -0.31 7.05
C TYR A 89 -3.88 -1.14 5.79
N ALA A 90 -4.44 -2.34 5.93
CA ALA A 90 -4.79 -3.18 4.78
C ALA A 90 -5.87 -2.48 3.92
N LEU A 91 -6.92 -1.94 4.56
CA LEU A 91 -7.95 -1.16 3.85
C LEU A 91 -7.36 0.06 3.14
N ALA A 92 -6.45 0.78 3.80
CA ALA A 92 -5.82 1.96 3.21
C ALA A 92 -5.05 1.59 1.94
N LYS A 93 -4.31 0.48 1.96
CA LYS A 93 -3.58 -0.02 0.78
C LYS A 93 -4.52 -0.51 -0.32
N VAL A 94 -5.58 -1.24 0.00
CA VAL A 94 -6.61 -1.65 -0.98
C VAL A 94 -7.21 -0.42 -1.68
N PHE A 95 -7.68 0.56 -0.92
CA PHE A 95 -8.39 1.71 -1.51
C PHE A 95 -7.45 2.68 -2.22
N ALA A 96 -6.24 2.90 -1.70
CA ALA A 96 -5.26 3.74 -2.38
C ALA A 96 -4.82 3.14 -3.72
N GLU A 97 -4.58 1.82 -3.78
CA GLU A 97 -4.18 1.15 -5.02
C GLU A 97 -5.33 1.13 -6.04
N LYS A 98 -6.55 0.79 -5.63
CA LYS A 98 -7.72 0.85 -6.53
C LYS A 98 -7.93 2.25 -7.10
N ALA A 99 -7.91 3.27 -6.24
CA ALA A 99 -8.03 4.66 -6.67
C ALA A 99 -6.91 5.09 -7.63
N ALA A 100 -5.69 4.58 -7.43
CA ALA A 100 -4.57 4.83 -8.31
C ALA A 100 -4.76 4.20 -9.69
N LEU A 101 -5.16 2.92 -9.73
CA LEU A 101 -5.41 2.18 -10.96
C LEU A 101 -6.55 2.81 -11.77
N ASP A 102 -7.65 3.16 -11.11
CA ASP A 102 -8.80 3.83 -11.74
C ASP A 102 -8.39 5.18 -12.31
N PHE A 103 -7.73 6.02 -11.50
CA PHE A 103 -7.26 7.34 -11.96
C PHE A 103 -6.26 7.22 -13.11
N ALA A 104 -5.31 6.28 -13.03
CA ALA A 104 -4.32 6.09 -14.07
C ALA A 104 -4.96 5.67 -15.41
N LYS A 105 -5.92 4.75 -15.35
CA LYS A 105 -6.70 4.30 -16.51
C LYS A 105 -7.50 5.45 -17.13
N GLU A 106 -8.20 6.25 -16.33
CA GLU A 106 -8.98 7.40 -16.81
C GLU A 106 -8.13 8.51 -17.42
N ASN A 107 -6.86 8.62 -17.02
CA ASN A 107 -5.99 9.72 -17.38
C ASN A 107 -4.80 9.30 -18.27
N ASN A 108 -4.83 8.08 -18.82
CA ASN A 108 -3.77 7.51 -19.67
C ASN A 108 -2.36 7.62 -19.06
N ILE A 109 -2.25 7.36 -17.75
CA ILE A 109 -0.96 7.28 -17.04
C ILE A 109 -0.49 5.83 -17.06
N ASP A 110 0.71 5.58 -17.55
CA ASP A 110 1.39 4.29 -17.38
C ASP A 110 1.77 4.13 -15.90
N LEU A 111 1.01 3.29 -15.20
CA LEU A 111 1.16 3.00 -13.78
C LEU A 111 1.50 1.53 -13.59
N VAL A 112 2.53 1.27 -12.79
CA VAL A 112 2.88 -0.05 -12.28
C VAL A 112 2.82 -0.03 -10.76
N THR A 113 2.26 -1.08 -10.15
CA THR A 113 2.23 -1.25 -8.70
C THR A 113 3.21 -2.34 -8.27
N VAL A 114 3.87 -2.14 -7.14
CA VAL A 114 4.77 -3.12 -6.51
C VAL A 114 4.24 -3.40 -5.11
N LEU A 115 4.02 -4.68 -4.79
CA LEU A 115 3.39 -5.11 -3.54
C LEU A 115 4.39 -5.86 -2.64
N PRO A 116 5.28 -5.14 -1.92
CA PRO A 116 6.18 -5.77 -0.98
C PRO A 116 5.42 -6.37 0.21
N SER A 117 5.97 -7.46 0.76
CA SER A 117 5.54 -8.04 2.04
C SER A 117 6.36 -7.45 3.20
N PHE A 118 6.75 -8.26 4.19
CA PHE A 118 7.71 -7.86 5.20
C PHE A 118 9.07 -7.58 4.54
N VAL A 119 9.48 -6.31 4.57
CA VAL A 119 10.78 -5.88 4.07
C VAL A 119 11.77 -5.93 5.23
N ILE A 120 12.79 -6.77 5.09
CA ILE A 120 13.91 -6.92 6.03
C ILE A 120 15.23 -6.83 5.27
N GLY A 121 16.27 -6.37 5.96
CA GLY A 121 17.61 -6.24 5.40
C GLY A 121 18.43 -5.14 6.10
N PRO A 122 19.64 -4.85 5.62
CA PRO A 122 20.46 -3.76 6.14
C PRO A 122 19.68 -2.43 6.09
N SER A 123 19.59 -1.74 7.22
CA SER A 123 18.95 -0.43 7.31
C SER A 123 19.99 0.68 7.14
N LEU A 124 19.63 1.71 6.37
CA LEU A 124 20.40 2.95 6.31
C LEU A 124 20.18 3.83 7.54
N SER A 125 19.00 3.71 8.17
CA SER A 125 18.67 4.40 9.43
C SER A 125 19.09 3.54 10.62
N HIS A 126 19.51 4.20 11.71
CA HIS A 126 19.72 3.55 13.00
C HIS A 126 18.39 3.09 13.64
N GLU A 127 17.27 3.70 13.26
CA GLU A 127 15.94 3.29 13.69
C GLU A 127 15.40 2.18 12.78
N LEU A 128 14.87 1.12 13.40
CA LEU A 128 14.21 0.04 12.69
C LEU A 128 12.86 0.52 12.14
N CYS A 129 12.60 0.21 10.87
CA CYS A 129 11.26 0.36 10.32
C CYS A 129 10.29 -0.65 10.97
N THR A 130 8.98 -0.40 10.86
CA THR A 130 7.94 -1.23 11.48
C THR A 130 8.09 -2.72 11.16
N THR A 131 8.39 -3.07 9.90
CA THR A 131 8.55 -4.47 9.49
C THR A 131 9.77 -5.14 10.10
N ALA A 132 10.90 -4.43 10.21
CA ALA A 132 12.10 -4.95 10.86
C ALA A 132 11.90 -5.12 12.37
N SER A 133 11.20 -4.17 13.01
CA SER A 133 10.82 -4.25 14.42
C SER A 133 9.88 -5.41 14.71
N ASP A 134 8.86 -5.62 13.87
CA ASP A 134 7.93 -6.76 14.00
C ASP A 134 8.67 -8.10 13.91
N ILE A 135 9.56 -8.26 12.93
CA ILE A 135 10.34 -9.49 12.75
C ILE A 135 11.33 -9.71 13.90
N LEU A 136 12.00 -8.65 14.38
CA LEU A 136 12.87 -8.75 15.54
C LEU A 136 12.10 -9.24 16.77
N GLY A 137 10.89 -8.74 16.98
CA GLY A 137 10.04 -9.18 18.07
C GLY A 137 9.72 -10.67 18.03
N LEU A 138 9.34 -11.18 16.85
CA LEU A 138 9.08 -12.61 16.65
C LEU A 138 10.34 -13.46 16.96
N LEU A 139 11.52 -13.01 16.51
CA LEU A 139 12.79 -13.70 16.77
C LEU A 139 13.19 -13.68 18.26
N GLN A 140 12.70 -12.69 19.02
CA GLN A 140 12.92 -12.56 20.46
C GLN A 140 11.85 -13.29 21.31
N GLY A 141 10.86 -13.92 20.68
CA GLY A 141 9.80 -14.67 21.36
C GLY A 141 8.64 -13.81 21.86
N MET A 142 8.41 -12.64 21.25
CA MET A 142 7.17 -11.86 21.41
C MET A 142 6.06 -12.31 20.47
#